data_AF-A0A8D5U4S9-F1
#
_entry.id   AF-A0A8D5U4S9-F1
#
_cell.length_a   1.000
_cell.length_b   1.000
_cell.length_c   1.000
_cell.angle_alpha   90.00
_cell.angle_beta   90.00
_cell.angle_gamma   90.00
#
_symmetry.space_group_name_H-M   'P 1'
#
loop_
_entity.id
_entity.type
_entity.pdbx_description
1 polymer ?
#
loop_
_entity_poly.entity_id
_entity_poly.type
_entity_poly.pdbx_seq_one_letter_code
_entity_poly.pdbx_strand_id
1 'polypeptide(L)' 'MVCEVSFRSKQGKTVVLRVYSDKVEVTGDFFTSEEDLEKLEKCLANGNRECNVYILGVEITELFDAVQECRKSKKD' A
#
# COMPACT_ATOMS: atom_id res chain seq x y z
N MET A 1 15.19 2.54 -1.38
CA MET A 1 13.84 2.46 -1.97
C MET A 1 13.87 1.39 -3.05
N VAL A 2 12.93 0.44 -3.02
CA VAL A 2 12.76 -0.64 -4.00
C VAL A 2 11.97 -0.15 -5.19
N CYS A 3 10.89 0.57 -4.92
CA CYS A 3 9.90 1.01 -5.90
C CYS A 3 9.09 2.16 -5.31
N GLU A 4 8.65 3.09 -6.15
CA GLU A 4 7.59 4.05 -5.84
C GLU A 4 6.56 3.95 -6.96
N VAL A 5 5.29 3.83 -6.60
CA VAL A 5 4.18 3.80 -7.55
C VAL A 5 3.10 4.76 -7.07
N SER A 6 2.60 5.56 -8.01
CA SER A 6 1.45 6.42 -7.80
C SER A 6 0.33 5.93 -8.70
N PHE A 7 -0.85 5.69 -8.12
CA PHE A 7 -2.01 5.22 -8.88
C PHE A 7 -3.30 5.84 -8.36
N ARG A 8 -4.34 5.78 -9.18
CA ARG A 8 -5.69 6.17 -8.80
C ARG A 8 -6.49 4.93 -8.43
N SER A 9 -6.99 4.88 -7.19
CA SER A 9 -7.86 3.80 -6.73
C SER A 9 -9.15 3.76 -7.54
N LYS A 10 -9.83 2.62 -7.53
CA LYS A 10 -11.17 2.45 -8.14
C LYS A 10 -12.20 3.45 -7.58
N GLN A 11 -12.03 3.87 -6.34
CA GLN A 11 -12.91 4.85 -5.69
C GLN A 11 -12.47 6.30 -5.95
N GLY A 12 -11.47 6.50 -6.81
CA GLY A 12 -11.08 7.81 -7.33
C GLY A 12 -10.00 8.54 -6.51
N LYS A 13 -9.44 7.91 -5.47
CA LYS A 13 -8.37 8.46 -4.63
C LYS A 13 -7.00 8.25 -5.24
N THR A 14 -6.12 9.24 -5.11
CA THR A 14 -4.70 9.15 -5.40
C THR A 14 -3.98 8.47 -4.25
N VAL A 15 -3.24 7.41 -4.57
CA VAL A 15 -2.39 6.68 -3.65
C VAL A 15 -0.96 6.77 -4.15
N VAL A 16 -0.03 7.06 -3.25
CA VAL A 16 1.41 7.01 -3.46
C VAL A 16 1.98 5.98 -2.50
N LEU A 17 2.52 4.92 -3.08
CA LEU A 17 3.04 3.77 -2.36
C LEU A 17 4.55 3.68 -2.58
N ARG A 18 5.32 3.67 -1.49
CA ARG A 18 6.78 3.53 -1.50
C ARG A 18 7.17 2.22 -0.84
N VAL A 19 7.78 1.33 -1.61
CA VAL A 19 8.28 0.04 -1.11
C VAL A 19 9.77 0.15 -0.86
N TYR A 20 10.21 -0.31 0.30
CA TYR A 20 11.60 -0.47 0.69
C TYR A 20 11.86 -1.96 0.96
N SER A 21 13.09 -2.33 1.31
CA SER A 21 13.43 -3.74 1.56
C SER A 21 12.71 -4.30 2.78
N ASP A 22 12.44 -3.44 3.77
CA ASP A 22 11.95 -3.78 5.11
C ASP A 22 10.64 -3.07 5.49
N LYS A 23 10.25 -2.02 4.74
CA LYS A 23 9.05 -1.22 5.03
C LYS A 23 8.24 -0.90 3.78
N VAL A 24 6.97 -0.57 3.98
CA VAL A 24 6.05 -0.01 2.98
C VAL A 24 5.50 1.28 3.56
N GLU A 25 5.48 2.36 2.78
CA GLU A 25 4.84 3.62 3.15
C GLU A 25 3.67 3.89 2.20
N VAL A 26 2.52 4.25 2.75
CA VAL A 26 1.29 4.52 1.98
C VAL A 26 0.81 5.93 2.29
N THR A 27 0.75 6.78 1.27
CA THR A 27 0.34 8.19 1.39
C THR A 27 -0.64 8.54 0.28
N GLY A 28 -1.44 9.60 0.42
CA GLY A 28 -2.45 9.95 -0.58
C GLY A 28 -3.57 10.83 -0.04
N ASP A 29 -4.68 10.91 -0.78
CA ASP A 29 -5.88 11.68 -0.42
C ASP A 29 -7.06 10.79 0.06
N PHE A 30 -6.74 9.61 0.62
CA PHE A 30 -7.68 8.73 1.30
C PHE A 30 -7.84 9.09 2.78
N PHE A 31 -8.84 8.51 3.44
CA PHE A 31 -9.08 8.76 4.87
C PHE A 31 -8.88 7.48 5.69
N THR A 32 -8.04 7.58 6.71
CA THR A 32 -7.79 6.53 7.70
C THR A 32 -7.21 7.18 8.97
N SER A 33 -7.19 6.43 10.07
CA SER A 33 -6.52 6.84 11.30
C SER A 33 -5.02 6.54 11.21
N GLU A 34 -4.19 7.29 11.93
CA GLU A 34 -2.73 7.02 11.99
C GLU A 34 -2.45 5.58 12.46
N GLU A 35 -3.19 5.09 13.46
CA GLU A 35 -3.07 3.71 13.96
C GLU A 35 -3.37 2.66 12.88
N ASP A 36 -4.41 2.88 12.08
CA ASP A 36 -4.79 1.96 11.00
C ASP A 36 -3.82 2.05 9.82
N LEU A 37 -3.26 3.22 9.54
CA LEU A 37 -2.21 3.40 8.54
C LEU A 37 -0.94 2.63 8.93
N GLU A 38 -0.48 2.75 10.19
CA GLU A 38 0.68 2.00 10.66
C GLU A 38 0.47 0.48 10.59
N LYS A 39 -0.72 0.01 10.96
CA LYS A 39 -1.08 -1.43 10.87
C LYS A 39 -1.11 -1.89 9.42
N LEU A 40 -1.66 -1.08 8.51
CA LEU A 40 -1.68 -1.37 7.08
C LEU A 40 -0.27 -1.51 6.54
N GLU A 41 0.59 -0.54 6.79
CA GLU A 41 1.97 -0.51 6.31
C GLU A 41 2.77 -1.73 6.78
N LYS A 42 2.66 -2.08 8.08
CA LYS A 42 3.26 -3.29 8.64
C LYS A 42 2.70 -4.56 8.02
N CYS A 43 1.38 -4.62 7.82
CA CYS A 43 0.71 -5.76 7.19
C CYS A 43 1.16 -5.99 5.74
N LEU A 44 1.19 -4.94 4.93
CA LEU A 44 1.66 -4.98 3.54
C LEU A 44 3.15 -5.30 3.45
N ALA A 45 3.98 -4.75 4.34
CA ALA A 45 5.40 -5.08 4.43
C ALA A 45 5.63 -6.57 4.69
N ASN A 46 4.79 -7.21 5.51
CA ASN A 46 4.85 -8.65 5.75
C ASN A 46 4.31 -9.50 4.60
N GLY A 47 3.75 -8.89 3.54
CA GLY A 47 3.19 -9.61 2.40
C GLY A 47 1.82 -10.22 2.67
N ASN A 48 1.06 -9.68 3.64
CA ASN A 48 -0.30 -10.11 3.93
C ASN A 48 -1.29 -9.34 3.05
N ARG A 49 -2.27 -10.05 2.48
CA ARG A 49 -3.34 -9.46 1.66
C ARG A 49 -4.51 -8.95 2.49
N GLU A 50 -4.77 -9.59 3.63
CA GLU A 50 -5.88 -9.27 4.52
C GLU A 50 -5.35 -8.49 5.72
N CYS A 51 -5.49 -7.16 5.65
CA CYS A 51 -5.14 -6.27 6.75
C CYS A 51 -6.44 -5.86 7.46
N ASN A 52 -6.56 -6.20 8.75
CA ASN A 52 -7.74 -5.84 9.54
C ASN A 52 -7.68 -4.35 9.97
N VAL A 53 -7.89 -3.46 9.01
CA VAL A 53 -7.79 -2.00 9.13
C VAL A 53 -8.90 -1.33 8.33
N TYR A 54 -9.25 -0.09 8.67
CA TYR A 54 -10.25 0.68 7.94
C TYR A 54 -9.60 1.80 7.12
N ILE A 55 -9.86 1.77 5.80
CA ILE A 55 -9.45 2.83 4.87
C ILE A 55 -10.64 3.20 3.99
N LEU A 56 -10.98 4.48 3.97
CA LEU A 56 -12.05 5.01 3.14
C LEU A 56 -11.47 5.51 1.80
N GLY A 57 -12.01 4.97 0.70
CA GLY A 57 -11.66 5.39 -0.66
C GLY A 57 -10.52 4.60 -1.33
N VAL A 58 -10.04 3.51 -0.72
CA VAL A 58 -9.04 2.61 -1.33
C VAL A 58 -9.35 1.18 -0.92
N GLU A 59 -9.33 0.22 -1.85
CA GLU A 59 -9.41 -1.19 -1.49
C GLU A 59 -8.03 -1.72 -1.09
N ILE A 60 -7.96 -2.51 0.00
CA ILE A 60 -6.69 -3.08 0.49
C ILE A 60 -6.04 -4.00 -0.55
N THR A 61 -6.86 -4.67 -1.36
CA THR A 61 -6.39 -5.50 -2.48
C THR A 61 -5.61 -4.71 -3.53
N GLU A 62 -6.03 -3.48 -3.85
CA GLU A 62 -5.31 -2.60 -4.79
C GLU A 62 -3.91 -2.26 -4.27
N LEU A 63 -3.79 -1.97 -2.97
CA LEU A 63 -2.51 -1.69 -2.31
C LEU A 63 -1.60 -2.91 -2.33
N PHE A 64 -2.16 -4.09 -2.00
CA PHE A 64 -1.42 -5.33 -1.99
C PHE A 64 -0.88 -5.69 -3.38
N ASP A 65 -1.72 -5.58 -4.42
CA ASP A 65 -1.32 -5.89 -5.79
C ASP A 65 -0.18 -4.96 -6.25
N ALA A 66 -0.29 -3.65 -5.97
CA ALA A 66 0.78 -2.68 -6.27
C ALA A 66 2.10 -2.99 -5.55
N VAL A 67 2.05 -3.41 -4.28
CA VAL A 67 3.24 -3.87 -3.53
C VAL A 67 3.87 -5.10 -4.19
N GLN A 68 3.06 -6.07 -4.61
CA GLN A 68 3.55 -7.29 -5.25
C GLN A 68 4.18 -7.02 -6.62
N GLU A 69 3.60 -6.12 -7.41
CA GLU A 69 4.19 -5.70 -8.69
C GLU A 69 5.57 -5.09 -8.47
N CYS A 70 5.70 -4.15 -7.53
CA CYS A 70 6.99 -3.56 -7.15
C CYS A 70 8.03 -4.61 -6.71
N ARG A 71 7.61 -5.68 -6.02
CA ARG A 71 8.50 -6.77 -5.58
C ARG A 71 8.89 -7.71 -6.72
N LYS A 72 8.00 -7.93 -7.69
CA LYS A 72 8.27 -8.77 -8.88
C LYS A 72 9.20 -8.09 -9.86
N SER A 73 9.10 -6.77 -10.05
CA SER A 73 9.98 -6.00 -10.94
C SER A 73 11.47 -6.00 -10.53
N LYS A 74 11.82 -6.55 -9.36
CA LYS A 74 13.22 -6.74 -8.91
C LYS A 74 13.80 -8.13 -9.19
N LYS A 75 13.05 -9.04 -9.83
CA LYS A 75 13.50 -10.41 -10.10
C LYS A 75 14.11 -10.62 -11.50
N ASP A 76 14.39 -9.55 -12.24
CA ASP A 76 15.11 -9.55 -13.51
C ASP A 76 16.49 -8.88 -13.37
#